data_AF-A0A8T1NNP5-F1
#
_entry.id   AF-A0A8T1NNP5-F1
#
_cell.length_a   1.000
_cell.length_b   1.000
_cell.length_c   1.000
_cell.angle_alpha   90.00
_cell.angle_beta   90.00
_cell.angle_gamma   90.00
#
_symmetry.space_group_name_H-M   'P 1'
#
loop_
_entity.id
_entity.type
_entity.pdbx_description
1 polymer ?
#
loop_
_entity_poly.entity_id
_entity_poly.type
_entity_poly.pdbx_seq_one_letter_code
_entity_poly.pdbx_strand_id
1 'polypeptide(L)'
;MAANNNPPSTLEKEQIFGMAEKEMEYRVELFNKLTHTCFNKCVEKRYKESELNMGENSCIDRCVSKYWHPSSGCYKWYQSISTESVGLEQCHL
;
A
#
# COMPACT_ATOMS: atom_id res chain seq x y z
N MET A 1 18.80 -33.25 1.34
CA MET A 1 17.56 -32.43 1.36
C MET A 1 16.56 -33.14 0.47
N ALA A 2 15.62 -33.89 1.05
CA ALA A 2 14.58 -34.57 0.29
C ALA A 2 13.35 -33.68 0.22
N ALA A 3 12.94 -33.30 -1.00
CA ALA A 3 11.65 -32.66 -1.23
C ALA A 3 10.54 -33.71 -1.00
N ASN A 4 9.74 -33.52 0.04
CA ASN A 4 8.60 -34.37 0.34
C ASN A 4 7.45 -33.95 -0.60
N ASN A 5 7.17 -34.76 -1.64
CA ASN A 5 6.14 -34.54 -2.64
C ASN A 5 4.74 -34.95 -2.14
N ASN A 6 4.33 -34.51 -0.95
CA ASN A 6 2.91 -34.60 -0.58
C ASN A 6 2.13 -33.51 -1.32
N PRO A 7 1.09 -33.85 -2.10
CA PRO A 7 0.23 -32.84 -2.68
C PRO A 7 -0.38 -32.02 -1.53
N PRO A 8 -0.37 -30.68 -1.59
CA PRO A 8 -0.98 -29.86 -0.55
C PRO A 8 -2.44 -30.28 -0.39
N SER A 9 -2.81 -30.59 0.84
CA SER A 9 -4.17 -30.98 1.20
C SER A 9 -5.15 -29.88 0.78
N THR A 10 -6.41 -30.23 0.52
CA THR A 10 -7.43 -29.27 0.05
C THR A 10 -7.55 -28.04 0.97
N LEU A 11 -7.34 -28.24 2.27
CA LEU A 11 -7.33 -27.20 3.31
C LEU A 11 -6.14 -26.23 3.17
N GLU A 12 -4.94 -26.74 2.85
CA GLU A 12 -3.75 -25.91 2.62
C GLU A 12 -3.88 -25.08 1.34
N LYS A 13 -4.52 -25.63 0.29
CA LYS A 13 -4.82 -24.88 -0.94
C LYS A 13 -5.74 -23.69 -0.64
N GLU A 14 -6.83 -23.90 0.10
CA GLU A 14 -7.75 -22.82 0.48
C GLU A 14 -7.07 -21.73 1.31
N GLN A 15 -6.17 -22.09 2.24
CA GLN A 15 -5.36 -21.12 2.99
C GLN A 15 -4.37 -20.35 2.11
N ILE A 16 -3.69 -21.04 1.18
CA ILE A 16 -2.72 -20.40 0.27
C ILE A 16 -3.43 -19.40 -0.65
N PHE A 17 -4.59 -19.76 -1.20
CA PHE A 17 -5.38 -18.84 -2.02
C PHE A 17 -5.94 -17.68 -1.21
N GLY A 18 -6.43 -17.92 0.02
CA GLY A 18 -6.95 -16.86 0.88
C GLY A 18 -5.89 -15.84 1.34
N MET A 19 -4.64 -16.27 1.52
CA MET A 19 -3.53 -15.34 1.78
C MET A 19 -3.15 -14.53 0.53
N ALA A 20 -3.08 -15.19 -0.63
CA ALA A 20 -2.75 -14.53 -1.90
C ALA A 20 -3.81 -13.48 -2.29
N GLU A 21 -5.08 -13.73 -2.02
CA GLU A 21 -6.18 -12.78 -2.26
C GLU A 21 -6.04 -11.54 -1.37
N LYS A 22 -5.83 -11.73 -0.07
CA LYS A 22 -5.60 -10.63 0.89
C LYS A 22 -4.35 -9.81 0.55
N GLU A 23 -3.30 -10.48 0.07
CA GLU A 23 -2.10 -9.79 -0.40
C GLU A 23 -2.39 -8.86 -1.57
N MET A 24 -3.29 -9.25 -2.47
CA MET A 24 -3.66 -8.42 -3.61
C MET A 24 -4.57 -7.26 -3.17
N GLU A 25 -5.54 -7.51 -2.30
CA GLU A 25 -6.45 -6.48 -1.78
C GLU A 25 -5.70 -5.37 -1.03
N TYR A 26 -4.75 -5.71 -0.16
CA TYR A 26 -3.99 -4.67 0.56
C TYR A 26 -3.19 -3.79 -0.42
N ARG A 27 -2.61 -4.38 -1.48
CA ARG A 27 -1.78 -3.62 -2.44
C ARG A 27 -2.62 -2.55 -3.14
N VAL A 28 -3.87 -2.88 -3.46
CA VAL A 28 -4.81 -1.94 -4.06
C VAL A 28 -5.19 -0.84 -3.07
N GLU A 29 -5.55 -1.20 -1.84
CA GLU A 29 -5.92 -0.21 -0.82
C GLU A 29 -4.77 0.76 -0.51
N LEU A 30 -3.55 0.23 -0.41
CA LEU A 30 -2.32 0.98 -0.19
C LEU A 30 -2.05 1.96 -1.33
N PHE A 31 -2.15 1.50 -2.58
CA PHE A 31 -1.98 2.35 -3.75
C PHE A 31 -3.01 3.48 -3.79
N ASN A 32 -4.27 3.18 -3.48
CA ASN A 32 -5.34 4.17 -3.43
C ASN A 32 -5.08 5.23 -2.34
N LYS A 33 -4.69 4.80 -1.14
CA LYS A 33 -4.36 5.71 -0.02
C LYS A 33 -3.14 6.58 -0.32
N LEU A 34 -2.07 6.00 -0.87
CA LEU A 34 -0.87 6.71 -1.31
C LEU A 34 -1.23 7.80 -2.33
N THR A 35 -1.93 7.40 -3.39
CA THR A 35 -2.29 8.28 -4.51
C THR A 35 -3.15 9.44 -4.02
N HIS A 36 -4.22 9.16 -3.26
CA HIS A 36 -5.07 10.22 -2.70
C HIS A 36 -4.30 11.18 -1.80
N THR A 37 -3.41 10.65 -0.97
CA THR A 37 -2.67 11.49 -0.02
C THR A 37 -1.69 12.41 -0.73
N CYS A 38 -0.90 11.88 -1.66
CA CYS A 38 0.06 12.67 -2.41
C CYS A 38 -0.62 13.64 -3.38
N PHE A 39 -1.72 13.23 -4.01
CA PHE A 39 -2.51 14.12 -4.85
C PHE A 39 -3.05 15.31 -4.05
N ASN A 40 -3.66 15.06 -2.89
CA ASN A 40 -4.19 16.13 -2.03
C ASN A 40 -3.11 17.05 -1.43
N LYS A 41 -1.89 16.55 -1.20
CA LYS A 41 -0.78 17.35 -0.66
C LYS A 41 -0.05 18.15 -1.73
N CYS A 42 0.04 17.63 -2.96
CA CYS A 42 0.91 18.19 -3.99
C CYS A 42 0.17 18.91 -5.12
N VAL A 43 -1.09 18.56 -5.42
CA VAL A 43 -1.85 19.15 -6.53
C VAL A 43 -2.78 20.24 -6.00
N GLU A 44 -2.70 21.45 -6.59
CA GLU A 44 -3.55 22.57 -6.18
C GLU A 44 -5.03 22.31 -6.55
N LYS A 45 -5.96 22.65 -5.65
CA LYS A 45 -7.42 22.52 -5.90
C LYS A 45 -7.92 23.43 -7.02
N ARG A 46 -7.21 24.52 -7.30
CA ARG A 46 -7.49 25.41 -8.43
C ARG A 46 -6.67 24.90 -9.60
N TYR A 47 -7.17 23.85 -10.25
CA TYR A 47 -6.56 23.26 -11.43
C TYR A 47 -6.41 24.33 -12.53
N LYS A 48 -5.18 24.83 -12.71
CA LYS A 48 -4.87 25.84 -13.73
C LYS A 48 -4.63 25.21 -15.11
N GLU A 49 -4.06 24.01 -15.11
CA GLU A 49 -3.67 23.27 -16.31
C GLU A 49 -4.01 21.78 -16.10
N SER A 50 -4.22 21.05 -17.19
CA SER A 50 -4.55 19.61 -17.16
C SER A 50 -3.34 18.72 -16.91
N GLU A 51 -2.13 19.25 -17.06
CA GLU A 51 -0.88 18.53 -16.87
C GLU A 51 -0.21 18.92 -15.55
N LEU A 52 0.44 17.94 -14.92
CA LEU A 52 1.25 18.16 -13.74
C LEU A 52 2.47 19.00 -14.10
N ASN A 53 2.58 20.16 -13.46
CA ASN A 53 3.76 21.01 -13.64
C ASN A 53 4.97 20.43 -12.88
N MET A 54 6.17 20.86 -13.24
CA MET A 54 7.42 20.30 -12.67
C MET A 54 7.48 20.37 -11.13
N GLY A 55 6.82 21.37 -10.53
CA GLY A 55 6.69 21.50 -9.08
C GLY A 55 5.82 20.41 -8.46
N GLU A 56 4.67 20.11 -9.07
CA GLU A 56 3.77 19.05 -8.62
C GLU A 56 4.42 17.67 -8.77
N ASN A 57 5.07 17.39 -9.91
CA ASN A 57 5.80 16.13 -10.12
C ASN A 57 6.89 15.93 -9.06
N SER A 58 7.73 16.96 -8.84
CA SER A 58 8.78 16.91 -7.82
C SER A 58 8.23 16.77 -6.40
N CYS A 59 7.05 17.32 -6.12
CA CYS A 59 6.36 17.16 -4.84
C CYS A 59 5.88 15.72 -4.65
N ILE A 60 5.27 15.12 -5.68
CA ILE A 60 4.75 13.75 -5.63
C ILE A 60 5.88 12.77 -5.31
N ASP A 61 7.04 12.87 -5.97
CA ASP A 61 8.20 11.99 -5.69
C ASP A 61 8.65 12.06 -4.22
N ARG A 62 8.71 13.28 -3.67
CA ARG A 62 9.06 13.51 -2.25
C ARG A 62 7.97 13.01 -1.31
N CYS A 63 6.71 13.15 -1.69
CA CYS A 63 5.57 12.65 -0.92
C CYS A 63 5.60 11.13 -0.81
N VAL A 64 5.77 10.43 -1.94
CA VAL A 64 5.91 8.98 -1.98
C VAL A 64 7.09 8.53 -1.12
N SER A 65 8.25 9.19 -1.26
CA SER A 65 9.43 8.89 -0.44
C SER A 65 9.18 9.04 1.07
N LYS A 66 8.42 10.06 1.48
CA LYS A 66 8.01 10.25 2.88
C LYS A 66 6.97 9.24 3.34
N TYR A 67 6.05 8.83 2.46
CA TYR A 67 5.02 7.85 2.77
C TYR A 67 5.63 6.50 3.16
N TRP A 68 6.65 6.05 2.43
CA TRP A 68 7.34 4.79 2.68
C TRP A 68 8.45 4.86 3.73
N HIS A 69 8.72 6.04 4.28
CA HIS A 69 9.77 6.19 5.27
C HIS A 69 9.39 5.44 6.56
N PRO A 70 10.30 4.69 7.21
CA PRO A 70 9.99 3.90 8.42
C PRO A 70 9.41 4.70 9.59
N SER A 71 9.74 6.00 9.66
CA SER A 71 9.18 6.89 10.67
C SER A 71 7.77 7.38 10.36
N SER A 72 7.27 7.16 9.14
CA SER A 72 5.93 7.60 8.74
C SER A 72 4.89 6.71 9.44
N GLY A 73 3.79 7.33 9.89
CA GLY A 73 2.65 6.57 10.43
C GLY A 73 2.08 5.61 9.38
N CYS A 74 2.18 5.96 8.11
CA CYS A 74 1.69 5.14 7.01
C CYS A 74 2.50 3.88 6.74
N TYR A 75 3.82 3.94 6.85
CA TYR A 75 4.68 2.78 6.75
C TYR A 75 4.43 1.81 7.92
N LYS A 76 4.28 2.35 9.14
CA LYS A 76 3.95 1.54 10.32
C LYS A 76 2.58 0.87 10.18
N TRP A 77 1.59 1.60 9.71
CA TRP A 77 0.26 1.05 9.42
C TRP A 77 0.34 -0.07 8.36
N TYR A 78 1.04 0.17 7.25
CA TYR A 78 1.27 -0.85 6.22
C TYR A 78 1.90 -2.13 6.80
N GLN A 79 2.90 -1.96 7.68
CA GLN A 79 3.56 -3.08 8.33
C GLN A 79 2.63 -3.84 9.28
N SER A 80 1.72 -3.16 9.99
CA SER A 80 0.70 -3.82 10.83
C SER A 80 -0.34 -4.63 10.04
N ILE A 81 -0.69 -4.20 8.82
CA ILE A 81 -1.59 -4.97 7.93
C ILE A 81 -0.92 -6.27 7.49
N SER A 82 0.38 -6.22 7.16
CA SER A 82 1.15 -7.39 6.72
C SER A 82 1.33 -8.45 7.80
N THR A 83 1.11 -8.12 9.08
CA THR A 83 1.35 -9.01 10.22
C THR A 83 0.07 -9.47 10.94
N GLU A 84 -1.04 -9.59 10.21
CA GLU A 84 -2.21 -10.36 10.65
C GLU A 84 -3.00 -9.75 11.83
N SER A 85 -3.47 -8.50 11.67
CA SER A 85 -4.63 -8.01 12.42
C SER A 85 -5.40 -6.96 11.60
N VAL A 86 -6.65 -7.29 11.24
CA VAL A 86 -7.62 -6.37 10.64
C VAL A 86 -8.00 -5.31 11.67
N GLY A 87 -7.21 -4.24 11.73
CA GLY A 87 -7.39 -3.10 12.62
C GLY A 87 -7.51 -1.80 11.83
N LEU A 88 -8.61 -1.09 12.05
CA LEU A 88 -8.99 0.23 11.53
C LEU A 88 -8.09 1.38 12.04
N GLU A 89 -6.76 1.22 12.08
CA GLU A 89 -5.90 2.39 12.32
C GLU A 89 -5.73 3.18 11.03
N GLN A 90 -6.07 4.46 11.04
CA GLN A 90 -6.02 5.31 9.85
C GLN A 90 -4.61 5.89 9.70
N CYS A 91 -4.02 5.73 8.51
CA CYS A 91 -2.88 6.49 8.00
C CYS A 91 -3.10 8.01 8.22
N HIS A 92 -2.50 8.61 9.24
CA HIS A 92 -2.44 10.06 9.42
C HIS A 92 -1.01 10.55 9.18
N LEU A 93 -0.88 11.56 8.31
CA LEU A 93 0.38 11.98 7.67
C LEU A 93 0.72 13.44 7.96
#